data_AF-A0A933TKK7-F1
#
_entry.id   AF-A0A933TKK7-F1
#
_cell.length_a   1.000
_cell.length_b   1.000
_cell.length_c   1.000
_cell.angle_alpha   90.00
_cell.angle_beta   90.00
_cell.angle_gamma   90.00
#
_symmetry.space_group_name_H-M   'P 1'
#
loop_
_entity.id
_entity.type
_entity.pdbx_description
1 polymer ?
#
loop_
_entity_poly.entity_id
_entity_poly.type
_entity_poly.pdbx_seq_one_letter_code
_entity_poly.pdbx_strand_id
1 'polypeptide(L)'
;MNTPACHACRATLDEADNFCRQCGIAIGRAPLPVVRGTSMPAVWQPQVSPVVKGAAVMAAGTIGQFVFRRMVRNLLGGGPRKSRALKVRRGRGDDGMVDEAQIITETIMMRRVRVRRQA
;
A
#
# COMPACT_ATOMS: atom_id res chain seq x y z
N MET A 1 -0.41 50.07 -27.34
CA MET A 1 -0.64 48.71 -26.81
C MET A 1 -2.08 48.66 -26.34
N ASN A 2 -2.95 47.88 -27.00
CA ASN A 2 -4.35 47.77 -26.58
C ASN A 2 -4.42 46.72 -25.46
N THR A 3 -4.66 47.15 -24.23
CA THR A 3 -4.87 46.24 -23.09
C THR A 3 -6.24 45.57 -23.22
N PRO A 4 -6.35 44.24 -23.16
CA PRO A 4 -7.64 43.56 -23.24
C PRO A 4 -8.53 43.95 -22.03
N ALA A 5 -9.85 44.02 -22.25
CA ALA A 5 -10.82 44.40 -21.23
C ALA A 5 -11.93 43.35 -21.07
N CYS A 6 -12.42 43.19 -19.85
CA CYS A 6 -13.49 42.26 -19.53
C CYS A 6 -14.80 42.68 -20.21
N HIS A 7 -15.46 41.76 -20.92
CA HIS A 7 -16.73 42.03 -21.59
C HIS A 7 -17.89 42.29 -20.61
N ALA A 8 -17.81 41.77 -19.38
CA ALA A 8 -18.88 41.92 -18.39
C ALA A 8 -18.75 43.20 -17.54
N CYS A 9 -17.55 43.50 -17.02
CA CYS A 9 -17.35 44.61 -16.07
C CYS A 9 -16.35 45.67 -16.55
N ARG A 10 -15.78 45.51 -17.76
CA ARG A 10 -14.79 46.43 -18.37
C ARG A 10 -13.49 46.63 -17.58
N ALA A 11 -13.23 45.83 -16.55
CA ALA A 11 -11.93 45.81 -15.88
C ALA A 11 -10.82 45.42 -16.88
N THR A 12 -9.64 46.02 -16.72
CA THR A 12 -8.44 45.66 -17.48
C THR A 12 -8.01 44.23 -17.15
N LEU A 13 -7.63 43.48 -18.18
CA LEU A 13 -7.23 42.09 -18.10
C LEU A 13 -5.73 41.94 -18.34
N ASP A 14 -5.12 41.00 -17.62
CA ASP A 14 -3.80 40.47 -17.95
C ASP A 14 -3.95 39.39 -19.05
N GLU A 15 -2.99 39.26 -19.95
CA GLU A 15 -2.98 38.21 -20.98
C GLU A 15 -2.89 36.80 -20.38
N ALA A 16 -2.36 36.68 -19.16
CA ALA A 16 -2.27 35.40 -18.44
C ALA A 16 -3.55 35.01 -17.68
N ASP A 17 -4.53 35.90 -17.56
CA ASP A 17 -5.74 35.65 -16.76
C ASP A 17 -6.78 34.82 -17.54
N ASN A 18 -7.19 33.69 -16.95
CA ASN A 18 -8.28 32.84 -17.50
C ASN A 18 -9.68 33.28 -17.02
N PHE A 19 -9.75 34.23 -16.09
CA PHE A 19 -10.98 34.78 -15.53
C PHE A 19 -10.76 36.23 -15.07
N CYS A 20 -11.83 37.02 -15.03
CA CYS A 20 -11.73 38.39 -14.56
C CYS A 20 -11.60 38.42 -13.03
N ARG A 21 -10.53 39.02 -12.51
CA ARG A 21 -10.31 39.15 -11.06
C ARG A 21 -11.33 40.05 -10.35
N GLN A 22 -12.05 40.88 -11.10
CA GLN A 22 -13.06 41.80 -10.55
C GLN A 22 -14.44 41.16 -10.43
N CYS A 23 -14.92 40.46 -11.47
CA CYS A 23 -16.29 39.93 -11.54
C CYS A 23 -16.36 38.39 -11.63
N GLY A 24 -15.23 37.70 -11.72
CA GLY A 24 -15.14 36.24 -11.73
C GLY A 24 -15.52 35.56 -13.04
N ILE A 25 -15.90 36.30 -14.09
CA ILE A 25 -16.30 35.69 -15.36
C ILE A 25 -15.10 35.05 -16.07
N ALA A 26 -15.30 33.87 -16.65
CA ALA A 26 -14.28 33.22 -17.45
C ALA A 26 -13.96 34.04 -18.72
N ILE A 27 -12.68 34.15 -19.04
CA ILE A 27 -12.18 34.90 -20.19
C ILE A 27 -11.68 33.89 -21.22
N GLY A 28 -12.26 33.93 -22.41
CA GLY A 28 -11.94 33.01 -23.49
C GLY A 28 -12.49 31.60 -23.28
N ARG A 29 -12.05 30.68 -24.14
CA ARG A 29 -12.41 29.25 -24.11
C ARG A 29 -11.33 28.42 -23.44
N ALA A 30 -10.61 28.97 -22.46
CA ALA A 30 -9.60 28.19 -21.75
C ALA A 30 -10.30 26.97 -21.13
N PRO A 31 -10.00 25.73 -21.58
CA PRO A 31 -10.64 24.56 -21.04
C PRO A 31 -10.17 24.43 -19.61
N LEU A 32 -11.01 24.88 -18.67
CA LEU A 32 -10.80 24.61 -17.26
C LEU A 32 -10.59 23.10 -17.12
N PRO A 33 -9.54 22.63 -16.43
CA PRO A 33 -9.38 21.22 -16.18
C PRO A 33 -10.63 20.75 -15.44
N VAL A 34 -11.52 20.09 -16.17
CA VAL A 34 -12.75 19.52 -15.62
C VAL A 34 -12.32 18.61 -14.48
N VAL A 35 -12.79 18.90 -13.27
CA VAL A 35 -12.64 17.99 -12.13
C VAL A 35 -13.37 16.72 -12.51
N ARG A 36 -12.62 15.76 -13.07
CA ARG A 36 -13.16 14.44 -13.39
C ARG A 36 -13.55 13.83 -12.06
N GLY A 37 -14.81 13.41 -11.93
CA GLY A 37 -15.29 12.70 -10.76
C GLY A 37 -14.28 11.63 -10.38
N THR A 38 -13.86 11.62 -9.12
CA THR A 38 -12.90 10.64 -8.60
C THR A 38 -13.44 9.25 -8.89
N SER A 39 -12.84 8.58 -9.88
CA SER A 39 -13.02 7.15 -10.10
C SER A 39 -12.48 6.48 -8.85
N MET A 40 -13.36 6.02 -7.96
CA MET A 40 -12.92 5.20 -6.84
C MET A 40 -12.17 3.99 -7.41
N PRO A 41 -10.97 3.67 -6.87
CA PRO A 41 -10.27 2.47 -7.29
C PRO A 41 -11.18 1.27 -7.05
N ALA A 42 -11.17 0.32 -7.98
CA ALA A 42 -11.93 -0.91 -7.82
C ALA A 42 -11.54 -1.58 -6.49
N VAL A 43 -12.54 -1.87 -5.66
CA VAL A 43 -12.33 -2.56 -4.37
C VAL A 43 -11.83 -3.97 -4.68
N TRP A 44 -10.57 -4.24 -4.35
CA TRP A 44 -10.00 -5.57 -4.50
C TRP A 44 -10.61 -6.52 -3.48
N GLN A 45 -11.35 -7.52 -3.94
CA GLN A 45 -11.87 -8.58 -3.08
C GLN A 45 -10.90 -9.78 -3.09
N PRO A 46 -10.25 -10.09 -1.96
CA PRO A 46 -9.37 -11.26 -1.90
C PRO A 46 -10.19 -12.54 -2.04
N GLN A 47 -9.74 -13.44 -2.93
CA GLN A 47 -10.40 -14.73 -3.22
C GLN A 47 -10.35 -15.71 -2.03
N VAL A 48 -9.50 -15.46 -1.04
CA VAL A 48 -9.32 -16.30 0.16
C VAL A 48 -9.16 -15.43 1.39
N SER A 49 -9.73 -15.85 2.52
CA SER A 49 -9.67 -15.08 3.75
C SER A 49 -8.23 -14.98 4.29
N PRO A 50 -7.83 -13.86 4.91
CA PRO A 50 -6.51 -13.70 5.50
C PRO A 50 -6.18 -14.79 6.54
N VAL A 51 -7.19 -15.26 7.28
CA VAL A 51 -7.06 -16.33 8.29
C VAL A 51 -6.60 -17.65 7.65
N VAL A 52 -7.17 -18.03 6.51
CA VAL A 52 -6.79 -19.27 5.80
C VAL A 52 -5.34 -19.20 5.32
N LYS A 53 -4.90 -18.04 4.81
CA LYS A 53 -3.49 -17.84 4.43
C LYS A 53 -2.56 -17.95 5.63
N GLY A 54 -2.91 -17.33 6.76
CA GLY A 54 -2.13 -17.42 7.99
C GLY A 54 -1.98 -18.86 8.51
N ALA A 55 -3.08 -19.62 8.52
CA ALA A 55 -3.07 -21.02 8.94
C ALA A 55 -2.18 -21.90 8.03
N ALA A 56 -2.22 -21.69 6.71
CA ALA A 56 -1.38 -22.43 5.77
C ALA A 56 0.12 -22.19 5.99
N VAL A 57 0.52 -20.94 6.26
CA VAL A 57 1.92 -20.59 6.53
C VAL A 57 2.42 -21.25 7.82
N MET A 58 1.60 -21.22 8.88
CA MET A 58 1.93 -21.86 10.15
C MET A 58 2.08 -23.39 10.00
N ALA A 59 1.14 -24.04 9.31
CA ALA A 59 1.19 -25.47 9.03
C ALA A 59 2.46 -25.85 8.24
N ALA A 60 2.79 -25.10 7.19
CA ALA A 60 4.00 -25.32 6.40
C ALA A 60 5.28 -25.18 7.25
N GLY A 61 5.35 -24.18 8.12
CA GLY A 61 6.50 -23.96 9.01
C GLY A 61 6.73 -25.12 9.98
N THR A 62 5.65 -25.64 10.60
CA THR A 62 5.76 -26.76 11.55
C THR A 62 6.20 -28.06 10.88
N ILE A 63 5.69 -28.36 9.68
CA ILE A 63 6.11 -29.53 8.89
C ILE A 63 7.59 -29.39 8.49
N GLY A 64 8.00 -28.21 8.01
CA GLY A 64 9.39 -27.94 7.67
C GLY A 64 10.34 -28.11 8.87
N GLN A 65 9.96 -27.60 10.04
CA GLN A 65 10.74 -27.76 11.27
C GLN A 65 10.86 -29.23 11.70
N PHE A 66 9.81 -30.04 11.51
CA PHE A 66 9.83 -31.46 11.81
C PHE A 66 10.78 -32.23 10.87
N VAL A 67 10.69 -31.96 9.56
CA VAL A 67 11.56 -32.58 8.55
C VAL A 67 13.02 -32.18 8.77
N PHE A 68 13.30 -30.92 9.04
CA PHE A 68 14.64 -30.42 9.35
C PHE A 68 15.23 -31.10 10.59
N ARG A 69 14.46 -31.21 11.68
CA ARG A 69 14.90 -31.93 12.89
C ARG A 69 15.19 -33.40 12.62
N ARG A 70 14.43 -34.05 11.74
CA ARG A 70 14.64 -35.46 11.36
C ARG A 70 15.92 -35.63 10.54
N MET A 71 16.21 -34.72 9.60
CA MET A 71 17.46 -34.73 8.83
C MET A 71 18.68 -34.47 9.72
N VAL A 72 18.63 -33.46 10.59
CA VAL A 72 19.72 -33.14 11.53
C VAL A 72 20.01 -34.32 12.47
N ARG A 73 18.98 -35.04 12.93
CA ARG A 73 19.15 -36.25 13.74
C ARG A 73 19.80 -37.40 12.98
N ASN A 74 19.47 -37.59 11.69
CA ASN A 74 20.10 -38.61 10.87
C ASN A 74 21.56 -38.29 10.52
N LEU A 75 21.89 -37.01 10.29
CA LEU A 75 23.26 -36.59 9.99
C LEU A 75 24.17 -36.57 11.23
N LEU A 76 23.62 -36.33 12.42
CA LEU A 76 24.36 -36.32 13.69
C LEU A 76 24.20 -37.62 14.50
N GLY A 77 23.61 -38.67 13.91
CA GLY A 77 23.01 -39.82 14.61
C GLY A 77 23.90 -41.05 14.85
N GLY A 78 25.21 -40.89 14.96
CA GLY A 78 26.15 -41.99 15.30
C GLY A 78 26.44 -42.17 16.79
N GLY A 79 25.54 -41.86 17.72
CA GLY A 79 25.77 -42.17 19.14
C GLY A 79 24.67 -41.73 20.12
N PRO A 80 24.49 -42.44 21.25
CA PRO A 80 23.42 -42.16 22.21
C PRO A 80 23.79 -40.93 23.04
N ARG A 81 23.40 -39.74 22.59
CA ARG A 81 23.53 -38.53 23.39
C ARG A 81 22.41 -38.46 24.44
N LYS A 82 22.80 -38.77 25.69
CA LYS A 82 22.07 -38.47 26.93
C LYS A 82 21.27 -37.17 26.76
N SER A 83 19.94 -37.27 26.83
CA SER A 83 19.04 -36.13 26.92
C SER A 83 19.31 -35.40 28.24
N ARG A 84 20.28 -34.48 28.24
CA ARG A 84 20.24 -33.38 29.20
C ARG A 84 19.03 -32.56 28.79
N ALA A 85 17.94 -32.73 29.51
CA ALA A 85 16.81 -31.83 29.48
C ALA A 85 17.36 -30.42 29.64
N LEU A 86 17.42 -29.67 28.54
CA LEU A 86 17.55 -28.22 28.60
C LEU A 86 16.33 -27.77 29.40
N LYS A 87 16.54 -27.51 30.70
CA LYS A 87 15.65 -26.66 31.48
C LYS A 87 15.72 -25.29 30.83
N VAL A 88 14.92 -25.11 29.78
CA VAL A 88 14.49 -23.81 29.35
C VAL A 88 13.75 -23.26 30.55
N ARG A 89 14.42 -22.37 31.29
CA ARG A 89 13.74 -21.51 32.26
C ARG A 89 12.67 -20.80 31.46
N ARG A 90 11.41 -21.25 31.58
CA ARG A 90 10.27 -20.42 31.27
C ARG A 90 10.41 -19.21 32.18
N GLY A 91 10.82 -18.09 31.60
CA GLY A 91 10.64 -16.80 32.25
C GLY A 91 9.17 -16.73 32.62
N ARG A 92 8.92 -16.60 33.92
CA ARG A 92 7.62 -16.26 34.46
C ARG A 92 7.38 -14.80 34.05
N GLY A 93 6.94 -14.64 32.81
CA GLY A 93 6.49 -13.38 32.23
C GLY A 93 5.07 -13.17 32.72
N ASP A 94 5.01 -12.37 33.78
CA ASP A 94 3.88 -11.58 34.24
C ASP A 94 3.03 -11.06 33.07
N ASP A 95 1.80 -11.53 33.05
CA ASP A 95 0.54 -10.84 32.80
C ASP A 95 0.60 -9.55 31.96
N GLY A 96 -0.07 -9.58 30.81
CA GLY A 96 -0.67 -8.36 30.24
C GLY A 96 0.11 -7.68 29.12
N MET A 97 0.22 -8.35 27.97
CA MET A 97 0.03 -7.66 26.69
C MET A 97 -0.35 -8.69 25.64
N VAL A 98 -1.61 -8.64 25.22
CA VAL A 98 -2.02 -9.15 23.91
C VAL A 98 -1.23 -8.33 22.92
N ASP A 99 -0.17 -8.93 22.37
CA ASP A 99 0.58 -8.39 21.25
C ASP A 99 -0.38 -8.51 20.05
N GLU A 100 -1.27 -7.52 19.94
CA GLU A 100 -2.18 -7.31 18.84
C GLU A 100 -1.29 -7.28 17.59
N ALA A 101 -1.16 -8.41 16.91
CA ALA A 101 -0.32 -8.56 15.74
C ALA A 101 -0.76 -7.52 14.71
N GLN A 102 -0.07 -6.38 14.69
CA GLN A 102 -0.45 -5.24 13.89
C GLN A 102 -0.18 -5.61 12.44
N ILE A 103 -1.24 -6.00 11.72
CA ILE A 103 -1.18 -6.30 10.30
C ILE A 103 -1.02 -4.95 9.58
N ILE A 104 0.23 -4.53 9.39
CA ILE A 104 0.55 -3.33 8.59
C ILE A 104 0.23 -3.69 7.13
N THR A 105 -0.87 -3.16 6.63
CA THR A 105 -1.34 -3.40 5.26
C THR A 105 -0.82 -2.27 4.38
N GLU A 106 0.35 -2.45 3.78
CA GLU A 106 0.91 -1.47 2.86
C GLU A 106 0.21 -1.57 1.48
N THR A 107 -0.35 -0.46 1.01
CA THR A 107 -1.01 -0.37 -0.30
C THR A 107 -0.05 0.29 -1.30
N ILE A 108 0.49 -0.49 -2.24
CA ILE A 108 1.37 0.01 -3.29
C ILE A 108 0.53 0.36 -4.52
N MET A 109 0.48 1.65 -4.88
CA MET A 109 -0.17 2.15 -6.09
C MET A 109 0.82 2.14 -7.25
N MET A 110 0.54 1.38 -8.32
CA MET A 110 1.37 1.38 -9.55
C MET A 110 0.61 2.04 -10.71
N ARG A 111 1.26 3.01 -11.37
CA ARG A 111 0.73 3.69 -12.57
C ARG A 111 1.43 3.20 -13.83
N ARG A 112 0.67 2.62 -14.77
CA ARG A 112 1.19 2.26 -16.10
C ARG A 112 1.21 3.49 -17.01
N VAL A 113 2.39 3.93 -17.41
CA VAL A 113 2.56 5.01 -18.40
C VAL A 113 2.77 4.40 -19.78
N ARG A 114 1.88 4.69 -20.73
CA ARG A 114 2.07 4.36 -22.15
C ARG A 114 2.45 5.65 -22.87
N VAL A 115 3.71 5.76 -23.28
CA VAL A 115 4.20 6.89 -24.08
C VAL A 115 3.95 6.56 -25.55
N ARG A 116 3.14 7.38 -26.24
CA ARG A 116 3.07 7.36 -27.71
C ARG A 116 4.05 8.41 -28.22
N ARG A 117 5.10 7.99 -28.94
CA ARG A 117 5.88 8.91 -29.77
C ARG A 117 5.02 9.31 -30.96
N GLN A 118 4.76 10.61 -31.10
CA GLN A 118 4.24 11.17 -32.34
C GLN A 118 5.41 11.27 -33.32
N ALA A 119 5.26 10.63 -34.48
CA ALA A 119 6.07 10.85 -35.66
C ALA A 119 5.35 11.87 -36.54
#